data_AF-A0A9Q0Q4R8-F1
#
_entry.id   AF-A0A9Q0Q4R8-F1
#
_cell.length_a   1.000
_cell.length_b   1.000
_cell.length_c   1.000
_cell.angle_alpha   90.00
_cell.angle_beta   90.00
_cell.angle_gamma   90.00
#
_symmetry.space_group_name_H-M   'P 1'
#
loop_
_entity.id
_entity.type
_entity.pdbx_description
1 polymer ?
#
loop_
_entity_poly.entity_id
_entity_poly.type
_entity_poly.pdbx_seq_one_letter_code
_entity_poly.pdbx_strand_id
1 'polypeptide(L)'
;MSKVGQAIDKNDLSTAGSVLGGSTDTDWVQKANIAFTKLSSSPDEKTQVDNFNSSLASLISSVTGNDIESSKTAFVSSADAFEKWTTLTGLVGQLKGL
;
A
#
# COMPACT_ATOMS: atom_id res chain seq x y z
N MET A 1 -5.89 3.99 0.44
CA MET A 1 -4.64 4.75 0.66
C MET A 1 -4.84 6.25 0.91
N SER A 2 -5.87 6.90 0.36
CA SER A 2 -6.08 8.36 0.51
C SER A 2 -6.06 8.87 1.97
N LYS A 3 -6.73 8.19 2.92
CA LYS A 3 -6.73 8.58 4.34
C LYS A 3 -5.35 8.44 5.01
N VAL A 4 -4.59 7.40 4.66
CA VAL A 4 -3.22 7.18 5.16
C VAL A 4 -2.30 8.28 4.64
N GLY A 5 -2.38 8.60 3.34
CA GLY A 5 -1.63 9.70 2.74
C GLY A 5 -1.94 11.05 3.38
N GLN A 6 -3.23 11.38 3.54
CA GLN A 6 -3.66 12.62 4.21
C GLN A 6 -3.14 12.73 5.65
N ALA A 7 -3.08 11.62 6.38
CA ALA A 7 -2.55 11.60 7.74
C ALA A 7 -1.04 11.82 7.75
N ILE A 8 -0.30 11.14 6.87
CA ILE A 8 1.16 11.29 6.71
C ILE A 8 1.53 12.72 6.28
N ASP A 9 0.76 13.33 5.36
CA ASP A 9 0.97 14.72 4.92
C ASP A 9 0.79 15.72 6.08
N LYS A 10 -0.10 15.41 7.03
CA LYS A 10 -0.32 16.18 8.25
C LYS A 10 0.63 15.79 9.40
N ASN A 11 1.60 14.91 9.15
CA ASN A 11 2.49 14.32 10.14
C ASN A 11 1.75 13.56 11.27
N ASP A 12 0.50 13.15 11.05
CA ASP A 12 -0.33 12.41 11.99
C ASP A 12 -0.12 10.89 11.82
N LEU A 13 1.03 10.41 12.28
CA LEU A 13 1.37 8.98 12.21
C LEU A 13 0.50 8.12 13.12
N SER A 14 -0.14 8.70 14.14
CA SER A 14 -1.09 7.99 14.97
C SER A 14 -2.34 7.59 14.18
N THR A 15 -2.91 8.53 13.42
CA THR A 15 -4.03 8.24 12.51
C THR A 15 -3.61 7.32 11.38
N ALA A 16 -2.42 7.53 10.79
CA ALA A 16 -1.91 6.64 9.75
C ALA A 16 -1.78 5.19 10.25
N GLY A 17 -1.18 5.00 11.43
CA GLY A 17 -0.99 3.69 12.06
C GLY A 17 -2.32 3.03 12.42
N SER A 18 -3.28 3.80 12.92
CA SER A 18 -4.63 3.32 13.24
C SER A 18 -5.37 2.79 12.01
N VAL A 19 -5.19 3.41 10.85
CA VAL A 19 -5.79 2.96 9.59
C VAL A 19 -5.05 1.75 9.01
N LEU A 20 -3.71 1.74 9.08
CA LEU A 20 -2.89 0.64 8.59
C LEU A 20 -3.03 -0.62 9.46
N GLY A 21 -3.32 -0.47 10.74
CA GLY A 21 -3.50 -1.55 11.72
C GLY A 21 -2.18 -2.09 12.30
N GLY A 22 -1.05 -1.40 12.07
CA GLY A 22 0.23 -1.65 12.74
C GLY A 22 0.98 -2.94 12.34
N SER A 23 0.42 -3.78 11.47
CA SER A 23 1.07 -5.01 10.98
C SER A 23 0.60 -5.38 9.57
N THR A 24 1.45 -6.12 8.85
CA THR A 24 1.11 -6.78 7.57
C THR A 24 0.14 -7.95 7.74
N ASP A 25 -0.12 -8.40 8.98
CA ASP A 25 -1.03 -9.52 9.28
C ASP A 25 -2.50 -9.10 9.45
N THR A 26 -2.82 -7.84 9.15
CA THR A 26 -4.18 -7.32 9.27
C THR A 26 -5.10 -7.91 8.20
N ASP A 27 -6.40 -8.02 8.53
CA ASP A 27 -7.40 -8.65 7.66
C ASP A 27 -7.47 -8.03 6.26
N TRP A 28 -7.33 -6.70 6.15
CA TRP A 28 -7.35 -6.03 4.85
C TRP A 28 -6.12 -6.36 3.99
N VAL A 29 -4.93 -6.51 4.60
CA VAL A 29 -3.70 -6.89 3.88
C VAL A 29 -3.80 -8.32 3.38
N GLN A 30 -4.33 -9.23 4.20
CA GLN A 30 -4.58 -10.61 3.79
C GLN A 30 -5.57 -10.68 2.63
N LYS A 31 -6.69 -9.95 2.71
CA LYS A 31 -7.68 -9.87 1.63
C LYS A 31 -7.10 -9.26 0.35
N ALA A 32 -6.27 -8.22 0.47
CA ALA A 32 -5.57 -7.63 -0.66
C ALA A 32 -4.64 -8.65 -1.33
N ASN A 33 -3.86 -9.40 -0.55
CA ASN A 33 -2.96 -10.44 -1.09
C ASN A 33 -3.70 -11.61 -1.76
N ILE A 34 -4.86 -11.99 -1.22
CA ILE A 34 -5.74 -12.96 -1.90
C ILE A 34 -6.22 -12.41 -3.25
N ALA A 35 -6.63 -11.14 -3.30
CA ALA A 35 -7.04 -10.51 -4.55
C ALA A 35 -5.88 -10.40 -5.55
N PHE A 36 -4.71 -9.96 -5.10
CA PHE A 36 -3.49 -9.89 -5.92
C PHE A 36 -3.12 -11.25 -6.51
N THR A 37 -3.19 -12.32 -5.72
CA THR A 37 -2.90 -13.68 -6.19
C THR A 37 -3.88 -14.13 -7.29
N LYS A 38 -5.16 -13.76 -7.17
CA LYS A 38 -6.21 -14.12 -8.14
C LYS A 38 -6.15 -13.31 -9.43
N LEU A 39 -5.75 -12.04 -9.32
CA LEU A 39 -5.81 -11.07 -10.41
C LEU A 39 -4.47 -10.90 -11.14
N SER A 40 -3.36 -11.36 -10.56
CA SER A 40 -2.03 -11.28 -11.17
C SER A 40 -1.68 -12.58 -11.90
N SER A 41 -1.51 -12.47 -13.20
CA SER A 41 -1.20 -13.56 -14.11
C SER A 41 0.23 -13.48 -14.66
N SER A 42 0.72 -12.27 -14.96
CA SER A 42 2.03 -12.06 -15.57
C SER A 42 3.15 -11.88 -14.54
N PRO A 43 4.42 -12.11 -14.91
CA PRO A 43 5.56 -11.83 -14.04
C PRO A 43 5.62 -10.36 -13.61
N ASP A 44 5.35 -9.43 -14.51
CA ASP A 44 5.42 -7.99 -14.22
C ASP A 44 4.34 -7.57 -13.20
N GLU A 45 3.13 -8.10 -13.32
CA GLU A 45 2.05 -7.89 -12.33
C GLU A 45 2.49 -8.40 -10.95
N LYS A 46 3.05 -9.61 -10.88
CA LYS A 46 3.53 -10.20 -9.63
C LYS A 46 4.67 -9.40 -9.01
N THR A 47 5.60 -8.90 -9.83
CA THR A 47 6.65 -8.00 -9.36
C THR A 47 6.08 -6.73 -8.73
N GLN A 48 5.02 -6.14 -9.30
CA GLN A 48 4.39 -4.96 -8.67
C GLN A 48 3.68 -5.31 -7.35
N VAL A 49 3.10 -6.51 -7.23
CA VAL A 49 2.55 -7.00 -5.96
C VAL A 49 3.65 -7.17 -4.90
N ASP A 50 4.79 -7.75 -5.27
CA ASP A 50 5.93 -7.93 -4.35
C ASP A 50 6.50 -6.57 -3.91
N ASN A 51 6.61 -5.62 -4.83
CA ASN A 51 7.02 -4.25 -4.55
C ASN A 51 6.03 -3.57 -3.59
N PHE A 52 4.73 -3.67 -3.85
CA PHE A 52 3.68 -3.11 -3.00
C PHE A 52 3.75 -3.68 -1.57
N ASN A 53 3.87 -5.00 -1.44
CA ASN A 53 3.95 -5.65 -0.12
C ASN A 53 5.20 -5.24 0.64
N SER A 54 6.34 -5.16 -0.06
CA SER A 54 7.61 -4.74 0.54
C SER A 54 7.55 -3.29 1.02
N SER A 55 7.05 -2.38 0.18
CA SER A 55 6.91 -0.96 0.55
C SER A 55 5.85 -0.75 1.62
N LEU A 56 4.77 -1.54 1.63
CA LEU A 56 3.75 -1.49 2.68
C LEU A 56 4.32 -1.93 4.03
N ALA A 57 5.14 -2.98 4.06
CA ALA A 57 5.85 -3.39 5.27
C ALA A 57 6.77 -2.27 5.79
N SER A 58 7.52 -1.62 4.90
CA SER A 58 8.34 -0.44 5.25
C SER A 58 7.48 0.73 5.74
N LEU A 59 6.32 0.97 5.14
CA LEU A 59 5.39 2.01 5.56
C LEU A 59 4.86 1.74 6.97
N ILE A 60 4.41 0.53 7.25
CA ILE A 60 3.93 0.14 8.57
C ILE A 60 5.04 0.27 9.62
N SER A 61 6.26 -0.16 9.29
CA SER A 61 7.41 -0.07 10.17
C SER A 61 7.79 1.39 10.47
N SER A 62 7.87 2.25 9.44
CA SER A 62 8.21 3.68 9.61
C SER A 62 7.13 4.46 10.36
N VAL A 63 5.85 4.20 10.10
CA VAL A 63 4.72 4.79 10.84
C VAL A 63 4.78 4.39 12.32
N THR A 64 5.06 3.11 12.61
CA THR A 64 5.20 2.59 13.98
C THR A 64 6.44 3.16 14.68
N GLY A 65 7.53 3.35 13.93
CA GLY A 65 8.77 3.96 14.40
C GLY A 65 8.72 5.49 14.50
N ASN A 66 7.57 6.11 14.20
CA ASN A 66 7.37 7.56 14.19
C ASN A 66 8.33 8.31 13.22
N ASP A 67 8.74 7.67 12.13
CA ASP A 67 9.63 8.22 11.11
C ASP A 67 8.82 8.81 9.95
N ILE A 68 8.68 10.14 9.95
CA ILE A 68 7.87 10.89 8.99
C ILE A 68 8.42 10.82 7.58
N GLU A 69 9.73 10.96 7.40
CA GLU A 69 10.35 11.03 6.07
C GLU A 69 10.33 9.66 5.40
N SER A 70 10.66 8.61 6.15
CA SER A 70 10.54 7.23 5.68
C SER A 70 9.08 6.86 5.41
N SER A 71 8.13 7.31 6.25
CA SER A 71 6.69 7.08 6.02
C SER A 71 6.21 7.70 4.70
N LYS A 72 6.62 8.93 4.40
CA LYS A 72 6.29 9.60 3.13
C LYS A 72 6.85 8.83 1.94
N THR A 73 8.11 8.46 2.02
CA THR A 73 8.80 7.72 0.95
C THR A 73 8.15 6.36 0.71
N ALA A 74 7.92 5.57 1.78
CA ALA A 74 7.31 4.25 1.69
C ALA A 74 5.84 4.32 1.23
N PHE A 75 5.11 5.37 1.59
CA PHE A 75 3.75 5.62 1.10
C PHE A 75 3.74 5.85 -0.41
N VAL A 76 4.61 6.73 -0.92
CA VAL A 76 4.73 6.99 -2.36
C VAL A 76 5.11 5.72 -3.11
N SER A 77 6.10 4.96 -2.62
CA SER A 77 6.49 3.68 -3.23
C SER A 77 5.34 2.67 -3.27
N SER A 78 4.53 2.60 -2.20
CA SER A 78 3.36 1.72 -2.16
C SER A 78 2.28 2.17 -3.15
N ALA A 79 2.03 3.47 -3.25
CA ALA A 79 1.06 4.01 -4.20
C ALA A 79 1.48 3.76 -5.65
N ASP A 80 2.76 3.99 -5.98
CA ASP A 80 3.32 3.79 -7.32
C ASP A 80 3.29 2.31 -7.75
N ALA A 81 3.70 1.38 -6.87
CA ALA A 81 3.63 -0.05 -7.14
C ALA A 81 2.18 -0.50 -7.38
N PHE A 82 1.24 -0.02 -6.56
CA PHE A 82 -0.18 -0.30 -6.75
C PHE A 82 -0.71 0.27 -8.06
N GLU A 83 -0.41 1.53 -8.39
CA GLU A 83 -0.83 2.17 -9.65
C GLU A 83 -0.32 1.40 -10.88
N LYS A 84 0.96 1.01 -10.87
CA LYS A 84 1.54 0.18 -11.93
C LYS A 84 0.85 -1.17 -12.05
N TRP A 85 0.60 -1.84 -10.92
CA TRP A 85 -0.14 -3.10 -10.90
C TRP A 85 -1.55 -2.93 -11.50
N THR A 86 -2.29 -1.89 -11.11
CA THR A 86 -3.65 -1.62 -11.66
C THR A 86 -3.63 -1.29 -13.15
N THR A 87 -2.54 -0.71 -13.64
CA THR A 87 -2.34 -0.40 -15.05
C THR A 87 -2.07 -1.68 -15.85
N LEU A 88 -1.17 -2.54 -15.36
CA LEU A 88 -0.82 -3.80 -16.00
C LEU A 88 -2.02 -4.76 -16.09
N THR A 89 -2.78 -4.86 -15.01
CA THR A 89 -3.99 -5.70 -14.93
C THR A 89 -5.20 -5.12 -15.67
N GLY A 90 -5.13 -3.87 -16.14
CA GLY A 90 -6.26 -3.16 -16.75
C GLY A 90 -7.37 -2.75 -15.77
N LEU A 91 -7.14 -2.88 -14.46
CA LEU A 91 -8.11 -2.58 -13.40
C LEU A 91 -8.20 -1.08 -13.06
N VAL A 92 -7.32 -0.24 -13.61
CA VAL A 92 -7.27 1.21 -13.33
C VAL A 92 -8.62 1.91 -13.47
N GLY A 93 -9.47 1.49 -14.42
CA GLY A 93 -10.81 2.06 -14.63
C GLY A 93 -11.86 1.57 -13.63
N GLN A 94 -11.68 0.38 -13.06
CA GLN A 94 -12.62 -0.24 -12.12
C GLN A 94 -12.40 0.25 -10.68
N LEU A 95 -11.21 0.76 -10.39
CA LEU A 95 -10.84 1.28 -9.08
C LEU A 95 -11.10 2.79 -8.95
N LYS A 96 -11.49 3.47 -10.03
CA LYS A 96 -11.92 4.87 -9.98
C LYS A 96 -13.22 4.99 -9.16
N GLY A 97 -13.13 5.62 -8.00
CA GLY A 97 -14.28 5.89 -7.12
C GLY A 97 -14.32 5.08 -5.82
N LEU A 98 -13.38 4.15 -5.63
CA LEU A 98 -13.04 3.52 -4.34
C LEU A 98 -11.98 4.36 -3.59
#